data_AF-A0A7K7YVM0-F1
#
_entry.id   AF-A0A7K7YVM0-F1
#
_cell.length_a   1.000
_cell.length_b   1.000
_cell.length_c   1.000
_cell.angle_alpha   90.00
_cell.angle_beta   90.00
_cell.angle_gamma   90.00
#
_symmetry.space_group_name_H-M   'P 1'
#
loop_
_entity.id
_entity.type
_entity.pdbx_description
1 polymer ?
#
loop_
_entity_poly.entity_id
_entity_poly.type
_entity_poly.pdbx_seq_one_letter_code
_entity_poly.pdbx_strand_id
1 'polypeptide(L)'
;MAFLPDESRSLPPPPLLNKGTVWFGFAGWLAALLDNGFNGRPVIRAGVHRQILFASLGCFLGYQLVKRAEYVHAKVDRELLEYVRHHPVDF
;
A
#
# COMPACT_ATOMS: atom_id res chain seq x y z
N MET A 1 15.46 -4.19 12.18
CA MET A 1 13.99 -4.11 12.09
C MET A 1 13.59 -4.45 10.67
N ALA A 2 12.92 -5.59 10.45
CA ALA A 2 12.44 -5.97 9.12
C ALA A 2 11.23 -5.12 8.70
N PHE A 3 11.07 -4.85 7.40
CA PHE A 3 9.92 -4.10 6.85
C PHE A 3 8.59 -4.80 7.19
N LEU A 4 8.58 -6.14 7.14
CA LEU A 4 7.52 -7.00 7.62
C LEU A 4 8.16 -8.10 8.50
N PRO A 5 7.88 -8.14 9.81
CA PRO A 5 8.39 -9.20 10.68
C PRO A 5 7.66 -10.52 10.44
N ASP A 6 8.24 -11.64 10.85
CA ASP A 6 7.65 -12.97 10.60
C ASP A 6 6.27 -13.16 11.23
N GLU A 7 5.98 -12.46 12.35
CA GLU A 7 4.65 -12.38 12.97
C GLU A 7 3.56 -11.91 11.98
N SER A 8 3.91 -11.04 11.02
CA SER A 8 2.96 -10.53 10.02
C SER A 8 2.42 -11.61 9.08
N ARG A 9 3.08 -12.78 9.00
CA ARG A 9 2.60 -13.92 8.19
C ARG A 9 1.38 -14.60 8.78
N SER A 10 1.08 -14.36 10.05
CA SER A 10 -0.13 -14.86 10.72
C SER A 10 -1.40 -14.09 10.31
N LEU A 11 -1.24 -12.89 9.75
CA LEU A 11 -2.36 -12.08 9.27
C LEU A 11 -2.79 -12.54 7.88
N PRO A 12 -4.10 -12.50 7.58
CA PRO A 12 -4.58 -12.79 6.24
C PRO A 12 -3.97 -11.79 5.25
N PRO A 13 -3.39 -12.24 4.13
CA PRO A 13 -2.82 -11.33 3.15
C PRO A 13 -3.93 -10.50 2.48
N PRO A 14 -3.67 -9.22 2.15
CA PRO A 14 -4.65 -8.40 1.46
C PRO A 14 -4.92 -8.99 0.06
N PRO A 15 -6.16 -8.88 -0.45
CA PRO A 15 -6.46 -9.26 -1.82
C PRO A 15 -5.57 -8.51 -2.83
N LEU A 16 -5.28 -9.14 -3.96
CA LEU A 16 -4.51 -8.52 -5.05
C LEU A 16 -5.19 -7.21 -5.52
N LEU A 17 -6.52 -7.23 -5.63
CA LEU A 17 -7.34 -6.05 -5.87
C LEU A 17 -7.86 -5.51 -4.54
N ASN A 18 -7.06 -4.68 -3.89
CA ASN A 18 -7.47 -3.89 -2.74
C ASN A 18 -7.53 -2.39 -3.10
N LYS A 19 -8.23 -1.60 -2.28
CA LYS A 19 -8.40 -0.15 -2.53
C LYS A 19 -7.06 0.58 -2.64
N GLY A 20 -6.08 0.20 -1.82
CA GLY A 20 -4.75 0.81 -1.81
C GLY A 20 -3.98 0.54 -3.10
N THR A 21 -3.87 -0.71 -3.53
CA THR A 21 -3.24 -1.13 -4.78
C THR A 21 -3.86 -0.44 -5.99
N VAL A 22 -5.19 -0.34 -6.06
CA VAL A 22 -5.88 0.35 -7.16
C VAL A 22 -5.58 1.85 -7.14
N TRP A 23 -5.63 2.49 -5.97
CA TRP A 23 -5.37 3.92 -5.84
C TRP A 23 -3.91 4.26 -6.15
N PHE A 24 -2.95 3.50 -5.63
CA PHE A 24 -1.53 3.71 -5.91
C PHE A 24 -1.16 3.35 -7.36
N GLY A 25 -1.81 2.34 -7.95
CA GLY A 25 -1.69 2.05 -9.39
C GLY A 25 -2.18 3.20 -10.25
N PHE A 26 -3.33 3.79 -9.92
CA PHE A 26 -3.86 4.97 -10.57
C PHE A 26 -2.95 6.20 -10.39
N ALA A 27 -2.42 6.42 -9.19
CA ALA A 27 -1.46 7.48 -8.91
C ALA A 27 -0.16 7.30 -9.72
N GLY A 28 0.34 6.07 -9.84
CA GLY A 28 1.48 5.74 -10.69
C GLY A 28 1.20 6.03 -12.17
N TRP A 29 0.02 5.65 -12.66
CA TRP A 29 -0.39 5.99 -14.03
C TRP A 29 -0.49 7.51 -14.25
N LEU A 30 -1.12 8.24 -13.32
CA LEU A 30 -1.17 9.71 -13.37
C LEU A 30 0.22 10.34 -13.39
N ALA A 31 1.18 9.83 -12.62
CA ALA A 31 2.56 10.31 -12.65
C ALA A 31 3.20 10.14 -14.04
N ALA A 32 2.93 9.03 -14.73
CA ALA A 32 3.42 8.83 -16.10
C ALA A 32 2.76 9.78 -17.11
N LEU A 33 1.47 10.10 -16.95
CA LEU A 33 0.79 11.09 -17.78
C LEU A 33 1.34 12.50 -17.54
N LEU A 34 1.63 12.85 -16.29
CA LEU A 34 2.26 14.12 -15.93
C LEU A 34 3.66 14.24 -16.53
N ASP A 35 4.47 13.19 -16.47
CA ASP A 35 5.80 13.16 -17.11
C ASP A 35 5.70 13.40 -18.64
N ASN A 36 4.72 12.79 -19.30
CA ASN A 36 4.47 13.05 -20.71
C ASN A 36 4.05 14.51 -20.96
N GLY A 37 3.22 15.08 -20.08
CA GLY A 37 2.77 16.47 -20.14
C GLY A 37 3.92 17.47 -20.00
N PHE A 38 4.80 17.29 -19.01
CA PHE A 38 5.97 18.16 -18.81
C PHE A 38 6.96 18.11 -19.99
N ASN A 39 7.09 16.95 -20.63
CA ASN A 39 7.98 16.77 -21.78
C ASN A 39 7.36 17.22 -23.12
N GLY A 40 6.17 17.83 -23.11
CA GLY A 40 5.48 18.28 -24.33
C GLY A 40 5.08 17.14 -25.28
N ARG A 41 4.97 15.92 -24.76
CA ARG A 41 4.61 14.72 -25.53
C ARG A 41 3.09 14.50 -25.49
N PRO A 42 2.49 13.82 -26.48
CA PRO A 42 1.07 13.50 -26.42
C PRO A 42 0.76 12.62 -25.21
N VAL A 43 0.02 13.18 -24.24
CA VAL A 43 -0.15 12.65 -22.88
C VAL A 43 -0.56 11.18 -22.83
N ILE A 44 -1.55 10.80 -23.62
CA ILE A 44 -2.15 9.46 -23.57
C ILE A 44 -1.44 8.47 -24.51
N ARG A 45 -0.94 8.94 -25.67
CA ARG A 45 -0.41 8.05 -26.72
C ARG A 45 1.10 7.81 -26.61
N ALA A 46 1.87 8.75 -26.05
CA ALA A 46 3.30 8.56 -25.88
C ALA A 46 3.61 7.63 -24.70
N GLY A 47 4.56 6.72 -24.88
CA GLY A 47 5.17 6.00 -23.77
C GLY A 47 4.22 5.06 -23.02
N VAL A 48 3.33 4.34 -23.72
CA VAL A 48 2.42 3.34 -23.11
C VAL A 48 3.18 2.32 -22.25
N HIS A 49 4.38 1.91 -22.67
CA HIS A 49 5.26 1.04 -21.88
C HIS A 49 5.66 1.68 -20.52
N ARG A 50 5.92 2.99 -20.48
CA ARG A 50 6.19 3.74 -19.23
C ARG A 50 4.93 3.87 -18.39
N GLN A 51 3.78 4.15 -19.00
CA GLN A 51 2.50 4.21 -18.31
C GLN A 51 2.19 2.88 -17.58
N ILE A 52 2.38 1.74 -18.26
CA ILE A 52 2.21 0.41 -17.67
C ILE A 52 3.24 0.16 -16.57
N LEU A 53 4.51 0.56 -16.78
CA LEU A 53 5.57 0.41 -15.78
C LEU A 53 5.28 1.20 -14.49
N PHE A 54 4.90 2.47 -14.60
CA PHE A 54 4.59 3.28 -13.42
C PHE A 54 3.31 2.81 -12.73
N ALA A 55 2.31 2.36 -13.48
CA ALA A 55 1.10 1.77 -12.90
C ALA A 55 1.42 0.47 -12.14
N SER A 56 2.25 -0.41 -12.69
CA SER A 56 2.61 -1.67 -12.03
C SER A 56 3.47 -1.46 -10.78
N LEU A 57 4.41 -0.51 -10.82
CA LEU A 57 5.17 -0.07 -9.64
C LEU A 57 4.26 0.51 -8.57
N GLY A 58 3.30 1.35 -8.96
CA GLY A 58 2.28 1.90 -8.07
C GLY A 58 1.47 0.80 -7.39
N CYS A 59 0.97 -0.16 -8.16
CA CYS A 59 0.25 -1.32 -7.62
C CYS A 59 1.12 -2.13 -6.63
N PHE A 60 2.38 -2.40 -6.99
CA PHE A 60 3.30 -3.16 -6.14
C PHE A 60 3.56 -2.44 -4.81
N LEU A 61 3.87 -1.14 -4.87
CA LEU A 61 4.09 -0.33 -3.67
C LEU A 61 2.82 -0.26 -2.81
N GLY A 62 1.66 -0.03 -3.44
CA GLY A 62 0.37 -0.02 -2.76
C GLY A 62 0.12 -1.31 -1.99
N TYR A 63 0.37 -2.47 -2.62
CA TYR A 63 0.21 -3.78 -1.98
C TYR A 63 1.10 -3.93 -0.73
N GLN A 64 2.39 -3.57 -0.83
CA GLN A 64 3.31 -3.68 0.30
C GLN A 64 2.96 -2.71 1.44
N LEU A 65 2.48 -1.51 1.11
CA LEU A 65 2.05 -0.52 2.09
C LEU A 65 0.77 -0.94 2.81
N VAL A 66 -0.22 -1.47 2.08
CA VAL A 66 -1.44 -2.02 2.70
C VAL A 66 -1.09 -3.15 3.66
N LYS A 67 -0.25 -4.10 3.23
CA LYS A 67 0.20 -5.20 4.07
C LYS A 67 0.90 -4.72 5.36
N ARG A 68 1.70 -3.66 5.25
CA ARG A 68 2.35 -3.04 6.43
C ARG A 68 1.35 -2.32 7.32
N ALA A 69 0.38 -1.61 6.75
CA ALA A 69 -0.64 -0.89 7.50
C ALA A 69 -1.51 -1.87 8.31
N GLU A 70 -1.98 -2.95 7.69
CA GLU A 70 -2.75 -4.00 8.36
C GLU A 70 -1.97 -4.61 9.52
N TYR A 71 -0.67 -4.87 9.33
CA TYR A 71 0.19 -5.35 10.42
C TYR A 71 0.31 -4.35 11.58
N VAL A 72 0.52 -3.07 11.28
CA VAL A 72 0.66 -2.04 12.33
C VAL A 72 -0.64 -1.90 13.12
N HIS A 73 -1.79 -1.86 12.44
CA HIS A 73 -3.09 -1.77 13.10
C HIS A 73 -3.37 -3.01 13.95
N ALA A 74 -3.15 -4.21 13.42
CA ALA A 74 -3.31 -5.44 14.19
C ALA A 74 -2.40 -5.52 15.42
N LYS A 75 -1.17 -5.00 15.31
CA LYS A 75 -0.24 -4.93 16.43
C LYS A 75 -0.74 -3.98 17.52
N VAL A 76 -1.19 -2.79 17.15
CA VAL A 76 -1.73 -1.78 18.08
C VAL A 76 -2.96 -2.34 18.81
N ASP A 77 -3.87 -3.00 18.08
CA ASP A 77 -5.05 -3.61 18.69
C ASP A 77 -4.69 -4.73 19.67
N ARG A 78 -3.69 -5.56 19.34
CA ARG A 78 -3.17 -6.60 20.25
C ARG A 78 -2.64 -5.99 21.55
N GLU A 79 -1.78 -4.99 21.44
CA GLU A 79 -1.17 -4.32 22.61
C GLU A 79 -2.23 -3.62 23.48
N LEU A 80 -3.22 -2.99 22.85
CA LEU A 80 -4.33 -2.33 23.56
C LEU A 80 -5.19 -3.35 24.33
N LEU A 81 -5.54 -4.48 23.70
CA LEU A 81 -6.33 -5.52 24.35
C LEU A 81 -5.57 -6.20 25.49
N GLU A 82 -4.27 -6.42 25.33
CA GLU A 82 -3.40 -6.93 26.41
C GLU A 82 -3.34 -5.94 27.57
N TYR A 83 -3.22 -4.64 27.30
CA TYR A 83 -3.20 -3.60 28.32
C TYR A 83 -4.49 -3.58 29.15
N VAL A 84 -5.65 -3.58 28.49
CA VAL A 84 -6.97 -3.62 29.14
C VAL A 84 -7.12 -4.88 29.99
N ARG A 85 -6.65 -6.04 29.50
CA ARG A 85 -6.69 -7.30 30.25
C ARG A 85 -5.87 -7.24 31.55
N HIS A 86 -4.76 -6.52 31.55
CA HIS A 86 -3.90 -6.36 32.73
C HIS A 86 -4.43 -5.32 33.73
N HIS A 87 -5.29 -4.39 33.31
CA HIS A 87 -5.81 -3.30 34.14
C HIS A 87 -7.36 -3.27 34.19
N PRO A 88 -8.01 -4.32 34.73
CA PRO A 88 -9.47 -4.43 34.75
C PRO A 88 -10.17 -3.47 35.73
N VAL A 89 -9.43 -2.67 36.49
CA VAL A 89 -9.97 -1.65 37.41
C VAL A 89 -10.04 -0.28 36.74
N ASP A 90 -9.21 -0.06 35.71
CA ASP A 90 -9.11 1.22 35.00
C ASP A 90 -10.07 1.30 33.78
N PHE A 91 -10.65 0.17 33.36
CA PHE A 91 -11.55 0.00 32.21
C PHE A 91 -12.69 -0.96 32.52
#